data_AF-A0A6J4TBH9-F1
#
_entry.id   AF-A0A6J4TBH9-F1
#
_cell.length_a   1.000
_cell.length_b   1.000
_cell.length_c   1.000
_cell.angle_alpha   90.00
_cell.angle_beta   90.00
_cell.angle_gamma   90.00
#
_symmetry.space_group_name_H-M   'P 1'
#
loop_
_entity.id
_entity.type
_entity.pdbx_description
1 polymer ?
#
loop_
_entity_poly.entity_id
_entity_poly.type
_entity_poly.pdbx_seq_one_letter_code
_entity_poly.pdbx_strand_id
1 'polypeptide(L)' 'MEVREGDDLREVTVYAASIAQAVGLARERFPGHAVRVVFPIDGEEFFGGRDTEAAGTEDLGRPRLLPDRVT' A
#
# COMPACT_ATOMS: atom_id res chain seq x y z
N MET A 1 -10.98 -16.86 -32.90
CA MET A 1 -10.85 -17.36 -31.51
C MET A 1 -9.90 -16.43 -30.82
N GLU A 2 -10.44 -15.43 -30.13
CA GLU A 2 -9.65 -14.54 -29.30
C GLU A 2 -9.83 -15.05 -27.88
N VAL A 3 -8.79 -15.67 -27.33
CA VAL A 3 -8.72 -15.99 -25.90
C VAL A 3 -7.98 -14.83 -25.26
N ARG A 4 -8.71 -14.01 -24.51
CA ARG A 4 -8.14 -13.16 -23.47
C ARG A 4 -8.94 -13.47 -22.21
N GLU A 5 -8.52 -14.53 -21.51
CA GLU A 5 -8.72 -14.57 -20.06
C GLU A 5 -7.93 -13.37 -19.53
N GLY A 6 -8.64 -12.29 -19.23
CA GLY A 6 -8.02 -11.12 -18.64
C GLY A 6 -7.60 -11.47 -17.23
N ASP A 7 -6.29 -11.57 -16.99
CA ASP A 7 -5.75 -11.39 -15.66
C ASP A 7 -6.26 -10.03 -15.16
N ASP A 8 -7.15 -10.03 -14.19
CA ASP A 8 -7.66 -8.79 -13.58
C ASP A 8 -6.46 -7.98 -13.06
N LEU A 9 -6.17 -6.83 -13.69
CA LEU A 9 -5.15 -5.92 -13.20
C LEU A 9 -5.65 -5.31 -11.89
N ARG A 10 -5.11 -5.78 -10.76
CA ARG A 10 -5.37 -5.23 -9.43
C ARG A 10 -4.22 -4.32 -9.03
N GLU A 11 -4.52 -3.04 -8.79
CA GLU A 11 -3.56 -2.05 -8.30
C GLU A 11 -3.96 -1.59 -6.89
N VAL A 12 -2.99 -1.59 -5.97
CA VAL A 12 -3.16 -1.06 -4.62
C VAL A 12 -1.95 -0.19 -4.28
N THR A 13 -2.21 0.98 -3.71
CA THR A 13 -1.17 1.90 -3.24
C THR A 13 -0.82 1.60 -1.79
N VAL A 14 0.45 1.26 -1.54
CA VAL A 14 0.98 0.99 -0.20
C VAL A 14 1.98 2.08 0.19
N TYR A 15 1.83 2.62 1.40
CA TYR A 15 2.72 3.63 1.96
C TYR A 15 3.40 3.14 3.23
N ALA A 16 4.73 3.15 3.24
CA ALA A 16 5.51 2.98 4.46
C ALA A 16 6.81 3.79 4.37
N ALA A 17 7.16 4.49 5.45
CA ALA A 17 8.38 5.30 5.51
C ALA A 17 9.65 4.48 5.27
N SER A 18 9.65 3.22 5.70
CA SER A 18 10.74 2.27 5.47
C SER A 18 10.98 1.96 4.00
N ILE A 19 9.94 1.93 3.16
CA ILE A 19 10.06 1.73 1.71
C ILE A 19 10.78 2.92 1.08
N ALA A 20 10.38 4.13 1.45
CA ALA A 20 11.02 5.35 0.94
C ALA A 20 12.50 5.41 1.35
N GLN A 21 12.81 5.08 2.61
CA GLN A 21 14.18 5.04 3.10
C GLN A 21 15.04 4.01 2.35
N ALA A 22 14.54 2.79 2.16
CA ALA A 22 15.27 1.73 1.44
C ALA A 22 15.56 2.12 -0.02
N VAL A 23 14.58 2.71 -0.71
CA VAL A 23 14.76 3.19 -2.08
C VAL A 23 15.76 4.35 -2.14
N GLY A 24 15.74 5.26 -1.16
CA GLY A 24 16.70 6.37 -1.06
C GLY A 24 18.15 5.86 -0.98
N LEU A 25 18.42 4.95 -0.04
CA LEU A 25 19.75 4.35 0.15
C LEU A 25 20.24 3.63 -1.12
N ALA A 26 19.35 2.90 -1.80
CA ALA A 26 19.69 2.23 -3.04
C ALA A 26 19.98 3.21 -4.19
N ARG A 27 19.25 4.33 -4.29
CA ARG A 27 19.50 5.37 -5.31
C ARG A 27 20.83 6.08 -5.08
N GLU A 28 21.19 6.35 -3.83
CA GLU A 28 22.50 6.92 -3.48
C GLU A 28 23.64 5.96 -3.87
N ARG A 29 23.44 4.66 -3.64
CA ARG A 29 24.43 3.63 -3.98
C ARG A 29 24.57 3.39 -5.48
N PHE A 30 23.49 3.51 -6.24
CA PHE A 30 23.41 3.19 -7.67
C PHE A 30 22.88 4.39 -8.48
N PRO A 31 23.69 5.45 -8.65
CA PRO A 31 23.27 6.64 -9.38
C PRO A 31 22.97 6.32 -10.86
N GLY A 32 21.89 6.89 -11.39
CA GLY A 32 21.47 6.68 -12.79
C GLY A 32 20.71 5.37 -13.04
N HIS A 33 20.56 4.50 -12.03
CA HIS A 33 19.79 3.27 -12.15
C HIS A 33 18.35 3.44 -11.61
N ALA A 34 17.41 2.79 -12.28
CA ALA A 34 16.05 2.66 -11.77
C ALA A 34 16.03 1.66 -10.60
N VAL A 35 15.55 2.11 -9.45
CA VAL A 35 15.38 1.29 -8.25
C VAL A 35 13.90 0.98 -8.06
N ARG A 36 13.57 -0.31 -7.85
CA ARG A 36 12.23 -0.79 -7.52
C ARG A 36 12.31 -1.76 -6.34
N VAL A 37 11.29 -1.77 -5.50
CA VAL A 37 11.12 -2.78 -4.44
C VAL A 37 10.17 -3.86 -4.96
N VAL A 38 10.55 -5.11 -4.79
CA VAL A 38 9.72 -6.27 -5.15
C VAL A 38 9.31 -6.95 -3.86
N PHE A 39 8.00 -7.06 -3.64
CA PHE A 39 7.44 -7.80 -2.52
C PHE A 39 7.03 -9.19 -3.01
N PRO A 40 7.36 -10.26 -2.26
CA PRO A 40 6.83 -11.58 -2.53
C PRO A 40 5.37 -11.63 -2.08
N ILE A 41 4.46 -11.10 -2.91
CA ILE A 41 3.02 -11.09 -2.65
C ILE A 41 2.42 -12.30 -3.38
N ASP A 42 1.70 -13.15 -2.64
CA ASP A 42 0.75 -14.08 -3.24
C ASP A 42 -0.54 -13.31 -3.55
N GLY A 43 -0.91 -13.23 -4.84
CA GLY A 43 -2.04 -12.41 -5.28
C GLY A 43 -3.39 -12.93 -4.81
N GLU A 44 -3.54 -14.25 -4.66
CA GLU A 44 -4.78 -14.86 -4.18
C GLU A 44 -4.95 -14.62 -2.67
N GLU A 45 -3.88 -14.75 -1.89
CA GLU A 45 -3.90 -14.43 -0.46
C GLU A 45 -4.12 -12.93 -0.21
N PHE A 46 -3.46 -12.07 -1.00
CA PHE A 46 -3.45 -10.63 -0.79
C PHE A 46 -4.71 -9.92 -1.32
N PHE A 47 -5.23 -10.33 -2.47
CA PHE A 47 -6.39 -9.69 -3.10
C PHE A 47 -7.68 -10.52 -3.01
N GLY A 48 -7.59 -11.83 -2.77
CA GLY A 48 -8.73 -12.76 -2.78
C GLY A 48 -9.53 -12.78 -1.49
N GLY A 49 -9.70 -11.62 -0.85
CA GLY A 49 -10.28 -11.49 0.50
C GLY A 49 -11.43 -12.48 0.77
N ARG A 50 -11.25 -13.30 1.81
CA ARG A 50 -12.42 -13.83 2.52
C ARG A 50 -13.10 -12.60 3.10
N ASP A 51 -14.40 -12.43 2.84
CA ASP A 51 -15.21 -11.39 3.48
C ASP A 51 -14.89 -11.35 4.97
N THR A 52 -14.00 -10.44 5.38
CA THR A 52 -13.86 -10.09 6.78
C THR A 52 -15.13 -9.32 7.08
N GLU A 53 -16.11 -10.07 7.57
CA GLU A 53 -17.21 -9.55 8.37
C GLU A 53 -16.71 -8.32 9.12
N ALA A 54 -17.46 -7.23 9.01
CA ALA A 54 -17.24 -5.99 9.73
C ALA A 54 -17.07 -6.29 11.23
N ALA A 55 -15.83 -6.53 11.65
CA ALA A 55 -15.49 -6.83 13.02
C ALA A 55 -15.32 -5.51 13.74
N GLY A 56 -16.41 -5.10 14.38
CA GLY A 56 -16.36 -4.41 15.67
C GLY A 56 -16.02 -2.92 15.63
N THR A 57 -17.00 -2.13 16.01
CA THR A 57 -16.82 -0.80 16.58
C THR A 57 -15.88 -0.88 17.79
N GLU A 58 -14.57 -0.75 17.59
CA GLU A 58 -13.64 -0.47 18.68
C GLU A 58 -13.34 1.02 18.71
N ASP A 59 -13.99 1.67 19.68
CA ASP A 59 -13.73 3.01 20.17
C ASP A 59 -12.28 3.12 20.66
N LEU A 60 -11.35 3.29 19.72
CA LEU A 60 -9.96 3.66 20.01
C LEU A 60 -9.78 5.14 19.72
N GLY A 61 -10.24 5.95 20.68
CA GLY A 61 -9.70 7.27 20.99
C GLY A 61 -9.64 8.23 19.81
N ARG A 62 -10.75 8.94 19.56
CA ARG A 62 -10.72 10.18 18.77
C ARG A 62 -9.56 11.07 19.24
N PRO A 63 -8.54 11.39 18.40
CA PRO A 63 -7.77 12.58 18.66
C PRO A 63 -8.74 13.76 18.55
N ARG A 64 -8.94 14.49 19.65
CA ARG A 64 -9.70 15.74 19.66
C ARG A 64 -9.10 16.65 18.58
N LEU A 65 -9.82 16.88 17.49
CA LEU A 65 -9.55 18.01 16.62
C LEU A 65 -9.68 19.28 17.47
N LEU A 66 -8.58 19.98 17.72
CA LEU A 66 -8.66 21.40 17.99
C LEU A 66 -9.03 22.08 16.66
N PRO A 67 -10.13 22.87 16.60
CA PRO A 67 -10.35 23.70 15.44
C PRO A 67 -9.30 24.82 15.42
N ASP A 68 -8.64 24.96 14.28
CA ASP A 68 -7.82 26.13 13.95
C ASP A 68 -8.65 27.40 14.14
N ARG A 69 -8.24 28.25 15.08
CA ARG A 69 -8.70 29.64 15.08
C ARG A 69 -7.74 30.45 14.22
N VAL A 70 -8.13 30.60 12.96
CA VAL A 70 -7.86 31.80 12.17
C VAL A 70 -8.76 32.91 12.69
N THR A 71 -8.17 33.94 13.32
CA THR A 71 -8.38 35.39 13.15
C THR A 71 -7.57 36.10 14.22
#